data_AF-A0A1Y5Y862-F1
#
_entry.id   AF-A0A1Y5Y862-F1
#
_cell.length_a   1.000
_cell.length_b   1.000
_cell.length_c   1.000
_cell.angle_alpha   90.00
_cell.angle_beta   90.00
_cell.angle_gamma   90.00
#
_symmetry.space_group_name_H-M   'P 1'
#
loop_
_entity.id
_entity.type
_entity.pdbx_description
1 polymer ?
#
loop_
_entity_poly.entity_id
_entity_poly.type
_entity_poly.pdbx_seq_one_letter_code
_entity_poly.pdbx_strand_id
1 'polypeptide(L)'
;MDRAKWTLNRDGSAVFEAIIVSSSSDDAWLMWVNTLDSAGIVLGPVHHGGDPKFVRGTVKNEWHWWFDSGTFDSRLFDRINSMRMTSHC
;
A
#
# COMPACT_ATOMS: atom_id res chain seq x y z
N MET A 1 7.43 11.28 4.10
CA MET A 1 6.36 11.14 3.09
C MET A 1 5.06 11.21 3.87
N ASP A 2 4.62 12.43 4.21
CA ASP A 2 3.57 12.64 5.23
C ASP A 2 2.15 12.60 4.65
N ARG A 3 2.01 12.04 3.45
CA ARG A 3 0.76 12.06 2.68
C ARG A 3 0.33 10.71 2.14
N ALA A 4 0.95 9.61 2.56
CA ALA A 4 0.48 8.26 2.25
C ALA A 4 -0.35 7.74 3.43
N LYS A 5 -1.59 7.36 3.15
CA LYS A 5 -2.54 6.84 4.15
C LYS A 5 -3.17 5.55 3.64
N TRP A 6 -3.12 4.54 4.50
CA TRP A 6 -3.95 3.36 4.38
C TRP A 6 -5.08 3.41 5.41
N THR A 7 -6.28 3.05 4.98
CA THR A 7 -7.44 2.86 5.85
C THR A 7 -7.88 1.41 5.72
N LEU A 8 -7.82 0.66 6.82
CA LEU A 8 -8.25 -0.73 6.87
C LEU A 8 -9.64 -0.79 7.49
N ASN A 9 -10.53 -1.57 6.88
CA ASN A 9 -11.87 -1.81 7.37
C ASN A 9 -11.99 -3.25 7.88
N ARG A 10 -12.85 -3.46 8.88
CA ARG A 10 -13.04 -4.77 9.53
C ARG A 10 -13.51 -5.87 8.59
N ASP A 11 -14.09 -5.52 7.45
CA ASP A 11 -14.54 -6.45 6.41
C ASP A 11 -13.40 -7.03 5.55
N GLY A 12 -12.16 -6.57 5.75
CA GLY A 12 -11.00 -6.99 4.96
C GLY A 12 -10.67 -6.05 3.80
N SER A 13 -11.41 -4.96 3.61
CA SER A 13 -11.08 -3.96 2.59
C SER A 13 -10.04 -2.96 3.09
N ALA A 14 -9.16 -2.55 2.19
CA ALA A 14 -8.12 -1.55 2.43
C ALA A 14 -8.21 -0.46 1.36
N VAL A 15 -8.16 0.80 1.77
CA VAL A 15 -8.16 1.96 0.87
C VAL A 15 -6.86 2.71 1.02
N PHE A 16 -6.26 3.07 -0.12
CA PHE A 16 -5.02 3.82 -0.20
C PHE A 16 -5.26 5.20 -0.80
N GLU A 17 -4.63 6.20 -0.20
CA GLU A 17 -4.52 7.54 -0.74
C GLU A 17 -3.09 8.03 -0.52
N ALA A 18 -2.43 8.47 -1.59
CA ALA A 18 -1.14 9.09 -1.51
C ALA A 18 -0.95 10.20 -2.53
N ILE A 19 -0.01 11.09 -2.22
CA ILE A 19 0.66 11.89 -3.24
C ILE A 19 2.04 11.29 -3.47
N ILE A 20 2.29 10.84 -4.69
CA ILE A 20 3.58 10.29 -5.12
C ILE A 20 4.30 11.26 -6.06
N VAL A 21 5.62 11.22 -6.01
CA VAL A 21 6.51 11.89 -6.97
C VAL A 21 7.70 10.96 -7.21
N SER A 22 7.99 10.70 -8.48
CA SER A 22 9.18 9.93 -8.86
C SER A 22 10.33 10.85 -9.20
N SER A 23 11.51 10.61 -8.62
CA SER A 23 12.75 11.27 -9.03
C SER A 23 13.43 10.57 -10.22
N SER A 24 12.98 9.36 -10.58
CA SER A 24 13.49 8.58 -11.70
C SER A 24 12.59 8.71 -12.93
N SER A 25 13.11 8.32 -14.08
CA SER A 25 12.36 8.22 -15.33
C SER A 25 11.71 6.84 -15.51
N ASP A 26 11.50 6.11 -14.42
CA ASP A 26 10.83 4.82 -14.51
C ASP A 26 9.37 5.02 -14.86
N ASP A 27 8.88 4.13 -15.73
CA ASP A 27 7.53 4.23 -16.28
C ASP A 27 6.43 3.99 -15.23
N ALA A 28 6.80 3.44 -14.05
CA ALA A 28 5.85 3.13 -13.00
C ALA A 28 6.45 3.11 -11.58
N TRP A 29 5.60 3.48 -10.61
CA TRP A 29 5.76 3.19 -9.20
C TRP A 29 5.18 1.81 -8.86
N LEU A 30 5.97 0.99 -8.18
CA LEU A 30 5.58 -0.32 -7.66
C LEU A 30 5.51 -0.26 -6.14
N MET A 31 4.51 -0.89 -5.55
CA MET A 31 4.32 -0.94 -4.10
C MET A 31 3.85 -2.32 -3.63
N TRP A 32 4.42 -2.80 -2.53
CA TRP A 32 3.98 -3.97 -1.79
C TRP A 32 3.72 -3.59 -0.34
N VAL A 33 2.62 -4.06 0.21
CA VAL A 33 2.15 -3.65 1.53
C VAL A 33 1.84 -4.87 2.37
N ASN A 34 2.48 -4.96 3.52
CA ASN A 34 2.23 -6.01 4.50
C ASN A 34 1.59 -5.42 5.75
N THR A 35 0.67 -6.17 6.35
CA THR A 35 0.11 -5.91 7.68
C THR A 35 0.98 -6.60 8.73
N LEU A 36 1.12 -5.97 9.89
CA LEU A 36 1.99 -6.43 10.97
C LEU A 36 1.23 -6.41 12.29
N ASP A 37 1.57 -7.35 13.17
CA ASP A 37 1.10 -7.33 14.54
C ASP A 37 1.89 -6.34 15.41
N SER A 38 1.54 -6.28 16.69
CA SER A 38 2.21 -5.40 17.68
C SER A 38 3.68 -5.75 17.93
N ALA A 39 4.12 -6.96 17.58
CA ALA A 39 5.51 -7.40 17.67
C ALA A 39 6.30 -7.14 16.37
N GLY A 40 5.64 -6.62 15.32
CA GLY A 40 6.25 -6.43 14.01
C GLY A 40 6.35 -7.72 13.19
N ILE A 41 5.61 -8.76 13.56
CA ILE A 41 5.51 -10.00 12.77
C ILE A 41 4.56 -9.75 11.60
N VAL A 42 4.96 -10.22 10.41
CA VAL A 42 4.13 -10.11 9.20
C VAL A 42 2.91 -11.01 9.32
N LEU A 43 1.72 -10.41 9.29
CA LEU A 43 0.43 -11.09 9.28
C LEU A 43 0.02 -11.50 7.86
N GLY A 44 0.39 -10.69 6.86
CA GLY A 44 0.16 -10.99 5.45
C GLY A 44 0.08 -9.73 4.58
N PRO A 45 0.10 -9.89 3.25
CA PRO A 45 0.03 -8.78 2.32
C PRO A 45 -1.40 -8.25 2.13
N VAL A 46 -1.48 -6.99 1.69
CA VAL A 46 -2.68 -6.43 1.05
C VAL A 46 -2.63 -6.79 -0.43
N HIS A 47 -3.72 -7.31 -0.99
CA HIS A 47 -3.83 -7.73 -2.39
C HIS A 47 -4.70 -6.76 -3.20
N HIS A 48 -4.22 -6.38 -4.38
CA HIS A 48 -4.94 -5.67 -5.42
C HIS A 48 -5.38 -6.67 -6.51
N GLY A 49 -6.69 -6.96 -6.59
CA GLY A 49 -7.21 -7.93 -7.57
C GLY A 49 -6.61 -9.34 -7.47
N GLY A 50 -6.09 -9.71 -6.29
CA GLY A 50 -5.41 -10.99 -6.05
C GLY A 50 -3.87 -10.94 -6.16
N ASP A 51 -3.27 -9.82 -6.60
CA ASP A 51 -1.82 -9.61 -6.64
C ASP A 51 -1.37 -8.75 -5.44
N PRO A 52 -0.34 -9.12 -4.66
CA PRO A 52 0.20 -8.27 -3.59
C PRO A 52 0.91 -6.99 -4.10
N LYS A 53 1.05 -6.83 -5.42
CA LYS A 53 1.72 -5.69 -6.07
C LYS A 53 0.72 -4.65 -6.57
N PHE A 54 0.97 -3.41 -6.19
CA PHE A 54 0.29 -2.21 -6.67
C PHE A 54 1.18 -1.50 -7.68
N VAL A 55 0.59 -1.02 -8.78
CA VAL A 55 1.33 -0.41 -9.89
C VAL A 55 0.64 0.89 -10.30
N ARG A 56 1.42 1.96 -10.41
CA ARG A 56 0.94 3.26 -10.90
C ARG A 56 1.93 3.85 -11.87
N GLY A 57 1.49 4.17 -13.09
CA GLY A 57 2.34 4.90 -14.03
C GLY A 57 2.78 6.24 -13.45
N THR A 58 4.05 6.61 -13.67
CA THR A 58 4.63 7.85 -13.15
C THR A 58 5.29 8.66 -14.23
N VAL A 59 5.33 9.98 -14.04
CA VAL A 59 6.15 10.90 -14.84
C VAL A 59 7.19 11.53 -13.92
N LYS A 60 8.43 11.63 -14.40
CA LYS A 60 9.55 12.16 -13.63
C LYS A 60 9.27 13.57 -13.14
N ASN A 61 9.49 13.80 -11.84
CA ASN A 61 9.30 15.07 -11.13
C ASN A 61 7.87 15.64 -11.16
N GLU A 62 6.87 14.83 -11.53
CA GLU A 62 5.47 15.22 -11.46
C GLU A 62 4.80 14.67 -10.20
N TRP A 63 3.99 15.53 -9.59
CA TRP A 63 3.19 15.17 -8.43
C TRP A 63 1.89 14.52 -8.88
N HIS A 64 1.62 13.30 -8.43
CA HIS A 64 0.39 12.59 -8.75
C HIS A 64 -0.37 12.19 -7.50
N TRP A 65 -1.67 12.45 -7.52
CA TRP A 65 -2.60 11.79 -6.60
C TRP A 65 -2.82 10.35 -7.03
N TRP A 66 -2.60 9.43 -6.10
CA TRP A 66 -2.86 8.01 -6.29
C TRP A 66 -3.87 7.54 -5.25
N PHE A 67 -5.01 7.07 -5.75
CA PHE A 67 -6.02 6.35 -4.99
C PHE A 67 -6.03 4.89 -5.45
N ASP A 68 -6.08 3.98 -4.49
CA ASP A 68 -6.14 2.54 -4.77
C ASP A 68 -6.94 1.79 -3.70
N SER A 69 -7.22 0.53 -3.97
CA SER A 69 -7.91 -0.35 -3.02
C SER A 69 -7.37 -1.76 -3.06
N GLY A 70 -7.44 -2.46 -1.93
CA GLY A 70 -7.02 -3.84 -1.82
C GLY A 70 -7.78 -4.60 -0.76
N THR A 71 -7.37 -5.84 -0.55
CA THR A 71 -7.96 -6.76 0.41
C THR A 71 -6.91 -7.45 1.26
N PHE A 72 -7.25 -7.74 2.52
CA PHE A 72 -6.40 -8.51 3.44
C PHE A 72 -7.26 -9.54 4.20
N ASP A 73 -6.61 -10.43 4.95
CA ASP A 73 -7.33 -11.41 5.78
C ASP A 73 -8.05 -10.71 6.93
N SER A 74 -9.37 -10.52 6.79
CA SER A 74 -10.21 -9.83 7.77
C SER A 74 -10.20 -10.48 9.15
N ARG A 75 -9.90 -11.79 9.24
CA ARG A 75 -9.78 -12.51 10.53
C ARG A 75 -8.62 -11.99 11.38
N LEU A 76 -7.67 -11.31 10.77
CA LEU A 76 -6.50 -10.74 11.43
C LEU A 76 -6.69 -9.27 11.82
N PHE A 77 -7.82 -8.63 11.48
CA PHE A 77 -8.01 -7.19 11.68
C PHE A 77 -7.65 -6.70 13.08
N ASP A 78 -8.16 -7.37 14.12
CA ASP A 78 -7.90 -6.97 15.51
C ASP A 78 -6.45 -7.23 15.98
N ARG A 79 -5.66 -7.96 15.18
CA ARG A 79 -4.22 -8.17 15.42
C ARG A 79 -3.35 -7.16 14.68
N ILE A 80 -3.87 -6.48 13.67
CA ILE A 80 -3.09 -5.53 12.88
C ILE A 80 -2.80 -4.29 13.75
N ASN A 81 -1.52 -4.00 13.92
CA ASN A 81 -1.05 -2.83 14.64
C ASN A 81 -0.40 -1.80 13.71
N SER A 82 0.30 -2.26 12.68
CA SER A 82 1.00 -1.40 11.74
C SER A 82 1.07 -2.01 10.35
N MET A 83 1.60 -1.24 9.39
CA MET A 83 1.80 -1.66 8.01
C MET A 83 3.24 -1.36 7.60
N ARG A 84 3.82 -2.25 6.77
CA ARG A 84 5.13 -2.07 6.17
C ARG A 84 4.95 -1.97 4.67
N MET A 85 5.43 -0.87 4.12
CA MET A 85 5.41 -0.59 2.69
C MET A 85 6.83 -0.72 2.12
N THR A 86 6.94 -1.41 1.00
CA THR A 86 8.16 -1.41 0.17
C THR A 86 7.79 -0.89 -1.21
N SER A 87 8.63 -0.04 -1.77
CA SER A 87 8.37 0.60 -3.06
C SER A 87 9.60 0.56 -3.96
N HIS A 88 9.35 0.56 -5.27
CA HIS A 88 10.35 0.75 -6.31
C HIS A 88 9.81 1.76 -7.32
N CYS A 89 10.61 2.76 -7.66
CA CYS A 89 10.48 3.56 -8.87
C CYS A 89 11.59 3.05 -9.78
#